data_AF-A0A1B6KZ72-F1
#
_entry.id   AF-A0A1B6KZ72-F1
#
_cell.length_a   1.000
_cell.length_b   1.000
_cell.length_c   1.000
_cell.angle_alpha   90.00
_cell.angle_beta   90.00
_cell.angle_gamma   90.00
#
_symmetry.space_group_name_H-M   'P 1'
#
loop_
_entity.id
_entity.type
_entity.pdbx_description
1 polymer ?
#
loop_
_entity_poly.entity_id
_entity_poly.type
_entity_poly.pdbx_seq_one_letter_code
_entity_poly.pdbx_strand_id
1 'polypeptide(L)'
;RSQLIVLLRNKCFNETPPTSSDELRRKLRMFRDAYANNQHVENVRITESEYDLMLDLRPYMNPSPYTVKYNASLPRIFRLFRGLGLRHIVVVNDINEVVGMVTRKDLARYRTWRHAGTMGLKELRVRV
;
A
#
# COMPACT_ATOMS: atom_id res chain seq x y z
N ARG A 1 4.96 3.40 -1.79
CA ARG A 1 6.29 4.07 -1.81
C ARG A 1 6.69 4.51 -3.23
N SER A 2 6.88 3.60 -4.19
CA SER A 2 7.37 3.95 -5.54
C SER A 2 6.57 5.07 -6.22
N GLN A 3 5.24 5.00 -6.22
CA GLN A 3 4.37 6.01 -6.83
C GLN A 3 4.61 7.43 -6.29
N LEU A 4 4.83 7.60 -4.97
CA LEU A 4 5.10 8.90 -4.38
C LEU A 4 6.41 9.49 -4.89
N ILE A 5 7.44 8.66 -5.07
CA ILE A 5 8.74 9.11 -5.61
C ILE A 5 8.56 9.60 -7.05
N VAL A 6 7.75 8.91 -7.85
CA VAL A 6 7.45 9.34 -9.22
C VAL A 6 6.76 10.72 -9.21
N LEU A 7 5.76 10.91 -8.37
CA LEU A 7 5.01 12.17 -8.27
C LEU A 7 5.91 13.34 -7.86
N LEU A 8 6.77 13.13 -6.86
CA LEU A 8 7.70 14.17 -6.39
C LEU A 8 8.74 14.53 -7.46
N ARG A 9 9.28 13.55 -8.18
CA ARG A 9 10.25 13.82 -9.27
C ARG A 9 9.65 14.60 -10.43
N ASN A 10 8.37 14.35 -10.72
CA ASN A 10 7.65 15.07 -11.77
C ASN A 10 7.00 16.37 -11.27
N LYS A 11 7.24 16.75 -10.00
CA LYS A 11 6.75 17.98 -9.39
C LYS A 11 5.25 18.18 -9.55
N CYS A 12 4.47 17.11 -9.35
CA CYS A 12 3.01 17.10 -9.50
C CYS A 12 2.26 17.87 -8.39
N PHE A 13 2.72 19.06 -8.03
CA PHE A 13 2.18 19.89 -6.96
C PHE A 13 1.00 20.72 -7.45
N ASN A 14 -0.02 20.88 -6.60
CA ASN A 14 -1.24 21.65 -6.85
C ASN A 14 -1.95 21.32 -8.17
N GLU A 15 -1.72 20.12 -8.72
CA GLU A 15 -2.36 19.70 -9.97
C GLU A 15 -3.84 19.38 -9.74
N THR A 16 -4.67 19.73 -10.72
CA THR A 16 -6.06 19.28 -10.77
C THR A 16 -6.14 17.79 -11.13
N PRO A 17 -7.19 17.08 -10.65
CA PRO A 17 -7.52 15.75 -11.15
C PRO A 17 -7.68 15.77 -12.67
N PRO A 18 -7.28 14.71 -13.39
CA PRO A 18 -7.45 14.65 -14.83
C PRO A 18 -8.94 14.71 -15.19
N THR A 19 -9.31 15.62 -16.08
CA THR A 19 -10.71 15.79 -16.53
C THR A 19 -11.01 15.03 -17.82
N SER A 20 -9.96 14.52 -18.50
CA SER A 20 -10.07 13.76 -19.73
C SER A 20 -9.30 12.44 -19.69
N SER A 21 -9.73 11.50 -20.53
CA SER A 21 -9.07 10.19 -20.70
C SER A 21 -7.61 10.32 -21.16
N ASP A 22 -7.28 11.34 -21.96
CA ASP A 22 -5.92 11.52 -22.48
C ASP A 22 -4.96 12.07 -21.42
N GLU A 23 -5.43 12.94 -20.53
CA GLU A 23 -4.66 13.37 -19.36
C GLU A 23 -4.39 12.23 -18.41
N LEU A 24 -5.40 11.39 -18.13
CA LEU A 24 -5.23 10.20 -17.32
C LEU A 24 -4.19 9.26 -17.94
N ARG A 25 -4.27 9.01 -19.25
CA ARG A 25 -3.28 8.18 -19.97
C ARG A 25 -1.88 8.76 -19.87
N ARG A 26 -1.71 10.07 -19.98
CA ARG A 26 -0.41 10.75 -19.81
C ARG A 26 0.14 10.54 -18.41
N LYS A 27 -0.68 10.73 -17.37
CA LYS A 27 -0.29 10.47 -15.97
C LYS A 27 0.08 9.01 -15.75
N LEU A 28 -0.67 8.06 -16.32
CA LEU A 28 -0.36 6.63 -16.23
C LEU A 28 0.96 6.24 -16.93
N ARG A 29 1.31 6.89 -18.05
CA ARG A 29 2.59 6.66 -18.75
C ARG A 29 3.78 7.03 -17.87
N MET A 30 3.72 8.18 -17.20
CA MET A 30 4.76 8.62 -16.27
C MET A 30 5.08 7.56 -15.21
N PHE A 31 4.06 6.89 -14.64
CA PHE A 31 4.30 5.80 -13.68
C PHE A 31 4.93 4.57 -14.34
N ARG A 32 4.53 4.23 -15.57
CA ARG A 32 5.07 3.10 -16.32
C ARG A 32 6.54 3.28 -16.64
N ASP A 33 6.92 4.47 -17.10
CA ASP A 33 8.30 4.78 -17.49
C ASP A 33 9.23 4.79 -16.26
N ALA A 34 8.71 5.17 -15.11
CA ALA A 34 9.47 5.14 -13.85
C ALA A 34 9.77 3.72 -13.33
N TYR A 35 9.02 2.68 -13.73
CA TYR A 35 9.30 1.30 -13.31
C TYR A 35 10.65 0.79 -13.81
N ALA A 36 11.11 1.24 -14.98
CA ALA A 36 12.39 0.80 -15.55
C ALA A 36 13.60 1.42 -14.83
N ASN A 37 13.41 2.57 -14.17
CA ASN A 37 14.50 3.45 -13.76
C ASN A 37 14.81 3.43 -12.26
N ASN A 38 14.40 2.35 -11.55
CA ASN A 38 14.64 2.08 -10.13
C ASN A 38 14.85 3.36 -9.27
N GLN A 39 13.76 4.09 -9.05
CA GLN A 39 13.85 5.44 -8.53
C GLN A 39 14.08 5.47 -7.01
N HIS A 40 15.21 6.06 -6.59
CA HIS A 40 15.55 6.31 -5.19
C HIS A 40 15.03 7.68 -4.70
N VAL A 41 14.61 7.72 -3.42
CA VAL A 41 14.08 8.93 -2.77
C VAL A 41 15.18 9.98 -2.56
N GLU A 42 16.42 9.54 -2.32
CA GLU A 42 17.59 10.41 -2.13
C GLU A 42 17.87 11.31 -3.33
N ASN A 43 17.43 10.92 -4.52
CA ASN A 43 17.65 11.69 -5.76
C ASN A 43 16.52 12.70 -6.03
N VAL A 44 15.51 12.77 -5.16
CA VAL A 44 14.43 13.76 -5.29
C VAL A 44 14.93 15.10 -4.76
N ARG A 45 14.97 16.11 -5.63
CA ARG A 45 15.35 17.48 -5.26
C ARG A 45 14.10 18.35 -5.20
N ILE A 46 13.82 18.90 -4.02
CA ILE A 46 12.70 19.79 -3.73
C ILE A 46 13.29 21.14 -3.30
N THR A 47 12.85 22.24 -3.91
CA THR A 47 13.27 23.60 -3.50
C THR A 47 12.52 24.05 -2.25
N GLU A 48 13.03 25.06 -1.53
CA GLU A 48 12.34 25.59 -0.34
C GLU A 48 10.90 26.03 -0.65
N SER A 49 10.69 26.72 -1.77
CA SER A 49 9.35 27.12 -2.22
C SER A 49 8.42 25.95 -2.57
N GLU A 50 8.96 24.78 -2.90
CA GLU A 50 8.17 23.59 -3.25
C GLU A 50 7.68 22.82 -2.01
N TYR A 51 8.34 23.00 -0.85
CA TYR A 51 7.89 22.39 0.41
C TYR A 51 6.53 22.90 0.88
N ASP A 52 6.19 24.13 0.52
CA ASP A 52 4.90 24.76 0.87
C ASP A 52 3.77 24.36 -0.08
N LEU A 53 4.06 23.59 -1.14
CA LEU A 53 3.05 23.17 -2.09
C LEU A 53 2.37 21.87 -1.65
N MET A 54 1.10 21.70 -2.04
CA MET A 54 0.34 20.49 -1.73
C MET A 54 0.38 19.49 -2.88
N LEU A 55 0.48 18.22 -2.53
CA LEU A 55 0.36 17.11 -3.49
C LEU A 55 -0.99 16.43 -3.27
N ASP A 56 -1.92 16.60 -4.22
CA ASP A 56 -3.19 15.88 -4.19
C ASP A 56 -2.99 14.41 -4.60
N LEU A 57 -3.12 13.51 -3.63
CA LEU A 57 -2.97 12.07 -3.85
C LEU A 57 -4.26 11.39 -4.33
N ARG A 58 -5.43 12.02 -4.21
CA ARG A 58 -6.73 11.42 -4.53
C ARG A 58 -6.79 10.78 -5.92
N PRO A 59 -6.27 11.39 -7.01
CA PRO A 59 -6.33 10.76 -8.34
C PRO A 59 -5.33 9.61 -8.53
N TYR A 60 -4.39 9.39 -7.60
CA TYR A 60 -3.32 8.40 -7.72
C TYR A 60 -3.47 7.22 -6.74
N MET A 61 -4.25 7.40 -5.68
CA MET A 61 -4.50 6.37 -4.67
C MET A 61 -5.42 5.26 -5.21
N ASN A 62 -5.31 4.07 -4.63
CA ASN A 62 -6.34 3.05 -4.79
C ASN A 62 -7.61 3.52 -4.04
N PRO A 63 -8.73 3.82 -4.73
CA PRO A 63 -9.95 4.29 -4.07
C PRO A 63 -10.64 3.20 -3.25
N SER A 64 -10.26 1.92 -3.43
CA SER A 64 -10.90 0.77 -2.80
C SER A 64 -9.84 -0.22 -2.29
N PRO A 65 -9.09 0.14 -1.24
CA PRO A 65 -8.15 -0.79 -0.61
C PRO A 65 -8.90 -1.93 0.07
N TYR A 66 -8.28 -3.12 0.12
CA TYR A 66 -8.81 -4.23 0.90
C TYR A 66 -8.67 -3.95 2.40
N THR A 67 -9.78 -4.02 3.11
CA THR A 67 -9.85 -3.78 4.55
C THR A 67 -10.36 -5.01 5.31
N VAL A 68 -10.00 -5.11 6.58
CA VAL A 68 -10.56 -6.07 7.54
C VAL A 68 -10.89 -5.36 8.85
N LYS A 69 -11.88 -5.87 9.58
CA LYS A 69 -12.17 -5.40 10.93
C LYS A 69 -11.06 -5.83 11.90
N TYR A 70 -10.84 -5.03 12.93
CA TYR A 70 -9.81 -5.29 13.95
C TYR A 70 -9.97 -6.63 14.69
N ASN A 71 -11.20 -7.15 14.77
CA ASN A 71 -11.52 -8.45 15.37
C ASN A 71 -11.49 -9.62 14.36
N ALA A 72 -11.05 -9.40 13.12
CA ALA A 72 -11.00 -10.46 12.11
C ALA A 72 -9.97 -11.54 12.48
N SER A 73 -10.36 -12.81 12.34
CA SER A 73 -9.49 -13.93 12.69
C SER A 73 -8.29 -14.07 11.74
N LEU A 74 -7.15 -14.49 12.27
CA LEU A 74 -5.93 -14.69 11.49
C LEU A 74 -6.12 -15.64 10.28
N PRO A 75 -6.83 -16.78 10.37
CA PRO A 75 -7.08 -17.62 9.19
C PRO A 75 -7.90 -16.92 8.10
N ARG A 76 -8.82 -16.03 8.46
CA ARG A 76 -9.57 -15.21 7.49
C ARG A 76 -8.64 -14.23 6.79
N ILE A 77 -7.85 -13.49 7.56
CA ILE A 77 -6.88 -12.52 7.03
C ILE A 77 -5.86 -13.22 6.13
N PHE A 78 -5.32 -14.37 6.55
CA PHE A 78 -4.35 -15.14 5.77
C PHE A 78 -4.93 -15.63 4.44
N ARG A 79 -6.16 -16.17 4.44
CA ARG A 79 -6.83 -16.59 3.20
C ARG A 79 -7.06 -15.42 2.26
N LEU A 80 -7.53 -14.27 2.75
CA LEU A 80 -7.72 -13.06 1.95
C LEU A 80 -6.38 -12.58 1.35
N PHE A 81 -5.35 -12.48 2.19
CA PHE A 81 -4.02 -12.00 1.79
C PHE A 81 -3.38 -12.90 0.73
N ARG A 82 -3.33 -14.21 0.96
CA ARG A 82 -2.75 -15.18 0.01
C ARG A 82 -3.60 -15.37 -1.24
N GLY A 83 -4.92 -15.43 -1.10
CA GLY A 83 -5.84 -15.68 -2.21
C GLY A 83 -5.81 -14.58 -3.26
N LEU A 84 -5.64 -13.32 -2.83
CA LEU A 84 -5.59 -12.15 -3.73
C LEU A 84 -4.17 -11.63 -3.98
N GLY A 85 -3.13 -12.28 -3.46
CA GLY A 85 -1.74 -11.85 -3.63
C GLY A 85 -1.46 -10.45 -3.06
N LEU A 86 -2.14 -10.07 -1.98
CA LEU A 86 -2.05 -8.73 -1.42
C LEU A 86 -0.64 -8.45 -0.86
N ARG A 87 -0.27 -7.18 -0.82
CA ARG A 87 0.95 -6.70 -0.16
C ARG A 87 0.65 -6.13 1.23
N HIS A 88 -0.51 -5.49 1.36
CA HIS A 88 -0.99 -4.82 2.56
C HIS A 88 -2.50 -5.02 2.67
N ILE A 89 -3.00 -5.18 3.88
CA ILE A 89 -4.42 -5.10 4.22
C ILE A 89 -4.56 -4.02 5.29
N VAL A 90 -5.52 -3.11 5.12
CA VAL A 90 -5.80 -2.07 6.12
C VAL A 90 -6.72 -2.65 7.20
N VAL A 91 -6.39 -2.42 8.45
CA VAL A 91 -7.22 -2.83 9.59
C VAL A 91 -8.02 -1.61 10.06
N VAL A 92 -9.34 -1.77 10.13
CA VAL A 92 -10.26 -0.69 10.51
C VAL A 92 -11.12 -1.05 11.71
N ASN A 93 -11.56 -0.04 12.46
CA ASN A 93 -12.53 -0.19 13.55
C ASN A 93 -13.98 -0.19 13.04
N ASP A 94 -14.94 -0.09 13.95
CA ASP A 94 -16.37 -0.12 13.63
C ASP A 94 -16.87 1.11 12.87
N ILE A 95 -16.20 2.26 13.05
CA ILE A 95 -16.47 3.52 12.34
C ILE A 95 -15.54 3.78 11.14
N ASN A 96 -14.84 2.74 10.67
CA ASN A 96 -13.96 2.77 9.49
C ASN A 96 -12.70 3.64 9.63
N GLU A 97 -12.25 3.90 10.86
CA GLU A 97 -10.95 4.52 11.09
C GLU A 97 -9.84 3.48 10.99
N VAL A 98 -8.69 3.89 10.46
CA VAL A 98 -7.51 3.04 10.33
C VAL A 98 -6.89 2.85 11.71
N VAL A 99 -6.86 1.61 12.19
CA VAL A 99 -6.24 1.24 13.48
C VAL A 99 -5.00 0.37 13.30
N GLY A 100 -4.70 -0.07 12.08
CA GLY A 100 -3.49 -0.84 11.82
C GLY A 100 -3.35 -1.30 10.37
N MET A 101 -2.30 -2.08 10.12
CA MET A 101 -2.01 -2.65 8.80
C MET A 101 -1.42 -4.05 8.97
N VAL A 102 -1.84 -4.97 8.12
CA VAL A 102 -1.28 -6.32 8.03
C VAL A 102 -0.45 -6.43 6.75
N THR A 103 0.77 -6.92 6.90
CA THR A 103 1.72 -7.16 5.81
C THR A 103 2.14 -8.63 5.78
N ARG A 104 2.92 -9.00 4.75
CA ARG A 104 3.49 -10.35 4.65
C ARG A 104 4.37 -10.69 5.85
N LYS A 105 5.11 -9.72 6.41
CA LYS A 105 5.99 -9.94 7.56
C LYS A 105 5.18 -10.36 8.78
N ASP A 106 4.01 -9.77 8.98
CA ASP A 106 3.13 -10.08 10.12
C ASP A 106 2.57 -11.50 9.99
N LEU A 107 2.13 -11.89 8.80
CA LEU A 107 1.58 -13.23 8.56
C LEU A 107 2.63 -14.35 8.53
N ALA A 108 3.83 -14.06 8.03
CA ALA A 108 4.93 -15.03 7.95
C ALA A 108 5.45 -15.45 9.34
N ARG A 109 5.21 -14.64 10.37
CA ARG A 109 5.57 -14.95 11.76
C ARG A 109 4.73 -16.07 12.36
N TYR A 110 3.61 -16.48 11.76
CA TYR A 110 2.74 -17.46 12.39
C TYR A 110 2.55 -18.71 11.53
N ARG A 111 2.72 -19.87 12.14
CA ARG A 111 2.43 -21.18 11.53
C ARG A 111 1.27 -21.84 12.26
N THR A 112 0.20 -22.13 11.54
CA THR A 112 -0.88 -22.98 12.05
C THR A 112 -0.46 -24.44 11.97
N TRP A 113 -0.69 -25.21 13.04
CA TRP A 113 -0.55 -26.66 13.05
C TRP A 113 -1.89 -27.31 13.35
N ARG A 114 -2.09 -28.53 12.83
CA ARG A 114 -3.26 -29.36 13.11
C ARG A 114 -2.80 -30.78 13.44
N HIS A 115 -3.25 -31.31 14.57
CA HIS A 115 -3.00 -32.71 14.97
C HIS A 115 -4.19 -33.23 15.76
N ALA A 116 -4.71 -34.41 15.38
CA ALA A 116 -5.83 -35.09 16.04
C ALA A 116 -7.04 -34.16 16.36
N GLY A 117 -7.51 -33.39 15.37
CA GLY A 117 -8.64 -32.46 15.54
C GLY A 117 -8.31 -31.16 16.30
N THR A 118 -7.15 -31.06 16.95
CA THR A 118 -6.68 -29.86 17.62
C THR A 118 -5.93 -28.96 16.64
N MET A 119 -6.18 -27.65 16.69
CA MET A 119 -5.47 -26.65 15.89
C MET A 119 -4.82 -25.63 16.82
N GLY A 120 -3.57 -25.28 16.56
CA GLY A 120 -2.85 -24.26 17.30
C GLY A 120 -2.06 -23.31 16.40
N LEU A 121 -1.68 -22.17 16.96
CA LEU A 121 -0.84 -21.17 16.31
C LEU A 121 0.53 -21.15 16.96
N LYS A 122 1.59 -21.30 16.15
CA LYS A 122 2.98 -21.19 16.61
C LYS A 122 3.60 -19.93 16.03
N GLU A 123 4.10 -19.05 16.87
CA GLU A 123 4.94 -17.94 16.42
C GLU A 123 6.34 -18.46 16.05
N LEU A 124 6.81 -18.06 14.88
CA LEU A 124 8.11 -18.36 14.32
C LEU A 124 9.02 -17.15 14.50
N ARG A 125 10.24 -17.38 14.98
CA ARG A 125 11.31 -16.37 14.94
C ARG A 125 11.83 -16.28 13.50
N VAL A 126 11.10 -15.57 12.65
CA VAL A 126 11.56 -15.24 11.30
C VAL A 126 12.57 -14.11 11.42
N ARG A 127 13.85 -14.39 11.16
CA ARG A 127 14.84 -13.34 10.89
C ARG A 127 14.51 -12.78 9.50
N VAL A 128 14.07 -11.52 9.45
CA VAL A 128 13.78 -10.79 8.21
C VAL A 128 14.97 -9.93 7.86
#